data_AF-A0A0N7LNP9-F1
#
_entry.id   AF-A0A0N7LNP9-F1
#
_cell.length_a   1.000
_cell.length_b   1.000
_cell.length_c   1.000
_cell.angle_alpha   90.00
_cell.angle_beta   90.00
_cell.angle_gamma   90.00
#
_symmetry.space_group_name_H-M   'P 1'
#
loop_
_entity.id
_entity.type
_entity.pdbx_description
1 polymer ?
#
loop_
_entity_poly.entity_id
_entity_poly.type
_entity_poly.pdbx_seq_one_letter_code
_entity_poly.pdbx_strand_id
1 'polypeptide(L)' 'MKHLKQMAGDFFITGSGGPEIYAGKDMVAAHRHMNISGDEFVAVLDDAVNALQANDVGQREQEEVLYILYSLKGQVVGI' A
#
# COMPACT_ATOMS: atom_id res chain seq x y z
N MET A 1 0.02 -16.40 -4.78
CA MET A 1 0.98 -15.27 -4.79
C MET A 1 0.94 -14.41 -6.05
N LYS A 2 0.91 -14.96 -7.28
CA LYS A 2 0.97 -14.15 -8.53
C LYS A 2 -0.13 -13.07 -8.62
N HIS A 3 -1.38 -13.44 -8.33
CA HIS A 3 -2.51 -12.51 -8.40
C HIS A 3 -2.41 -11.37 -7.37
N LEU A 4 -2.04 -11.68 -6.12
CA LEU A 4 -1.82 -10.67 -5.07
C LEU A 4 -0.75 -9.64 -5.47
N LYS A 5 0.40 -10.12 -5.98
CA LYS A 5 1.48 -9.23 -6.44
C LYS A 5 1.04 -8.33 -7.59
N GLN A 6 0.26 -8.86 -8.53
CA GLN A 6 -0.30 -8.07 -9.62
C GLN A 6 -1.22 -6.97 -9.08
N MET A 7 -2.19 -7.33 -8.22
CA MET A 7 -3.13 -6.35 -7.66
C MET A 7 -2.42 -5.26 -6.84
N ALA A 8 -1.42 -5.63 -6.04
CA ALA A 8 -0.62 -4.68 -5.28
C ALA A 8 0.17 -3.73 -6.21
N GLY A 9 0.76 -4.26 -7.28
CA GLY A 9 1.45 -3.46 -8.30
C GLY A 9 0.51 -2.49 -9.03
N ASP A 10 -0.65 -2.97 -9.49
CA ASP A 10 -1.64 -2.14 -10.18
C ASP A 10 -2.19 -1.03 -9.27
N PHE A 11 -2.42 -1.36 -7.99
CA PHE A 11 -2.80 -0.39 -6.95
C PHE A 11 -1.74 0.69 -6.81
N PHE A 12 -0.48 0.28 -6.71
CA PHE A 12 0.66 1.19 -6.53
C PHE A 12 0.84 2.11 -7.74
N ILE A 13 0.77 1.56 -8.97
CA ILE A 13 0.83 2.33 -10.22
C ILE A 13 -0.27 3.39 -10.25
N THR A 14 -1.50 3.01 -9.93
CA THR A 14 -2.64 3.94 -9.91
C THR A 14 -2.46 5.01 -8.81
N GLY A 15 -2.06 4.60 -7.60
CA GLY A 15 -1.91 5.48 -6.44
C GLY A 15 -0.75 6.47 -6.55
N SER A 16 0.32 6.11 -7.27
CA SER A 16 1.49 6.97 -7.48
C SER A 16 1.36 7.90 -8.69
N GLY A 17 0.17 8.03 -9.29
CA GLY A 17 -0.09 8.92 -10.43
C GLY A 17 0.17 8.32 -11.82
N GLY A 18 0.35 7.00 -11.90
CA GLY A 18 0.36 6.27 -13.17
C GLY A 18 -1.04 6.11 -13.78
N PRO A 19 -1.16 5.30 -14.85
CA PRO A 19 -2.47 5.03 -15.45
C PRO A 19 -3.40 4.32 -14.46
N GLU A 20 -4.70 4.64 -14.53
CA GLU A 20 -5.73 4.02 -13.69
C GLU A 20 -6.03 2.60 -14.15
N ILE A 21 -5.25 1.64 -13.64
CA ILE A 21 -5.29 0.22 -14.03
C ILE A 21 -5.72 -0.70 -12.89
N TYR A 22 -5.81 -0.19 -11.66
CA TYR A 22 -6.29 -0.97 -10.54
C TYR A 22 -7.79 -1.24 -10.67
N ALA A 23 -8.14 -2.47 -11.06
CA ALA A 23 -9.52 -2.95 -11.18
C ALA A 23 -9.97 -3.79 -9.97
N GLY A 24 -9.32 -3.60 -8.82
CA GLY A 24 -9.57 -4.38 -7.62
C GLY A 24 -10.72 -3.85 -6.76
N LYS A 25 -10.86 -4.45 -5.57
CA LYS A 25 -11.78 -3.97 -4.54
C LYS A 25 -11.30 -2.61 -4.00
N ASP A 26 -12.21 -1.77 -3.54
CA ASP A 26 -11.82 -0.65 -2.70
C ASP A 26 -11.12 -1.13 -1.41
N MET A 27 -10.37 -0.23 -0.75
CA MET A 27 -9.54 -0.60 0.40
C MET A 27 -10.36 -1.14 1.57
N VAL A 28 -11.58 -0.64 1.78
CA VAL A 28 -12.47 -1.15 2.84
C VAL A 28 -12.90 -2.58 2.50
N ALA A 29 -13.41 -2.82 1.30
CA ALA A 29 -13.86 -4.14 0.87
C ALA A 29 -12.72 -5.17 0.75
N ALA A 30 -11.50 -4.71 0.49
CA ALA A 30 -10.31 -5.56 0.45
C ALA A 30 -9.88 -6.03 1.84
N HIS A 31 -9.95 -5.15 2.86
CA HIS A 31 -9.37 -5.41 4.19
C HIS A 31 -10.40 -5.69 5.29
N ARG A 32 -11.71 -5.53 5.00
CA ARG A 32 -12.79 -5.86 5.93
C ARG A 32 -12.62 -7.29 6.48
N HIS A 33 -12.80 -7.44 7.80
CA HIS A 33 -12.70 -8.70 8.52
C HIS A 33 -11.28 -9.26 8.69
N MET A 34 -10.24 -8.52 8.29
CA MET A 34 -8.85 -8.94 8.54
C MET A 34 -8.39 -8.65 9.97
N ASN A 35 -9.11 -7.81 10.73
CA ASN A 35 -8.77 -7.42 12.10
C ASN A 35 -7.35 -6.84 12.22
N ILE A 36 -6.94 -6.03 11.24
CA ILE A 36 -5.61 -5.42 11.19
C ILE A 36 -5.50 -4.36 12.29
N SER A 37 -4.50 -4.52 13.15
CA SER A 37 -4.14 -3.57 14.19
C SER A 37 -3.35 -2.38 13.64
N GLY A 38 -3.23 -1.33 14.46
CA GLY A 38 -2.40 -0.17 14.12
C GLY A 38 -0.93 -0.54 13.95
N ASP A 39 -0.43 -1.48 14.77
CA ASP A 39 0.97 -1.92 14.74
C ASP A 39 1.26 -2.76 13.49
N GLU A 40 0.36 -3.68 13.11
CA GLU A 40 0.49 -4.45 11.87
C GLU A 40 0.43 -3.56 10.63
N PHE A 41 -0.40 -2.52 10.66
CA PHE A 41 -0.44 -1.54 9.58
C PHE A 41 0.89 -0.80 9.45
N VAL A 42 1.47 -0.32 10.56
CA VAL A 42 2.78 0.35 10.54
C VAL A 42 3.88 -0.60 10.07
N ALA A 43 3.86 -1.87 10.48
CA ALA A 43 4.83 -2.86 10.01
C ALA A 43 4.83 -3.02 8.48
N VAL A 44 3.66 -2.95 7.83
CA VAL A 44 3.59 -3.00 6.36
C VAL A 44 4.17 -1.74 5.69
N LEU A 45 4.10 -0.58 6.36
CA LEU A 45 4.72 0.64 5.87
C LEU A 45 6.24 0.56 5.96
N ASP A 46 6.77 0.00 7.05
CA ASP A 46 8.19 -0.27 7.21
C ASP A 46 8.69 -1.22 6.11
N ASP A 47 7.95 -2.31 5.85
CA ASP A 47 8.27 -3.24 4.76
C ASP A 47 8.29 -2.56 3.38
N ALA A 48 7.35 -1.64 3.13
CA ALA A 48 7.31 -0.89 1.87
C ALA A 48 8.51 0.04 1.73
N VAL A 49 8.86 0.81 2.78
CA VAL A 49 10.03 1.71 2.77
C VAL A 49 11.33 0.91 2.63
N ASN A 50 11.48 -0.20 3.36
CA ASN A 50 12.64 -1.09 3.25
C ASN A 50 12.80 -1.64 1.82
N ALA A 51 11.69 -2.02 1.16
CA ALA A 51 11.72 -2.47 -0.21
C ALA A 51 12.15 -1.36 -1.19
N LEU A 52 11.68 -0.12 -1.01
CA LEU A 52 12.10 1.01 -1.83
C LEU A 52 13.60 1.34 -1.63
N GLN A 53 14.08 1.32 -0.39
CA GLN A 53 15.50 1.52 -0.07
C GLN A 53 16.38 0.44 -0.71
N ALA A 54 15.96 -0.83 -0.65
CA ALA A 54 16.69 -1.94 -1.27
C ALA A 54 16.75 -1.86 -2.81
N ASN A 55 15.95 -0.98 -3.43
CA ASN A 55 15.95 -0.71 -4.86
C ASN A 55 16.50 0.70 -5.20
N ASP A 56 17.23 1.32 -4.27
CA ASP A 56 17.89 2.63 -4.46
C ASP A 56 16.94 3.76 -4.88
N VAL A 57 15.66 3.68 -4.46
CA VAL A 57 14.67 4.74 -4.71
C VAL A 57 15.00 5.98 -3.88
N GLY A 58 14.86 7.17 -4.46
CA GLY A 58 15.14 8.44 -3.80
C GLY A 58 14.28 8.68 -2.56
N GLN A 59 14.82 9.43 -1.59
CA GLN A 59 14.14 9.71 -0.33
C GLN A 59 12.77 10.40 -0.55
N ARG A 60 12.71 11.32 -1.51
CA ARG A 60 11.47 12.04 -1.82
C ARG A 60 10.36 11.08 -2.26
N GLU A 61 10.69 10.17 -3.18
CA GLU A 61 9.73 9.18 -3.68
C GLU A 61 9.31 8.20 -2.58
N GLN A 62 10.21 7.85 -1.65
CA GLN A 62 9.86 7.05 -0.46
C GLN A 62 8.84 7.77 0.43
N GLU A 63 9.05 9.06 0.69
CA GLU A 63 8.14 9.89 1.48
C GLU A 63 6.77 10.04 0.81
N GLU A 64 6.74 10.21 -0.51
CA GLU A 64 5.51 10.28 -1.31
C GLU A 64 4.71 8.96 -1.23
N VAL A 65 5.38 7.81 -1.40
CA VAL A 65 4.75 6.49 -1.22
C VAL A 65 4.22 6.32 0.20
N LEU A 66 5.04 6.63 1.21
CA LEU A 66 4.66 6.48 2.61
C LEU A 66 3.41 7.32 2.93
N TYR A 67 3.35 8.55 2.41
CA TYR A 67 2.19 9.42 2.55
C TYR A 67 0.92 8.82 1.93
N ILE A 68 1.02 8.29 0.71
CA ILE A 68 -0.11 7.62 0.02
C ILE A 68 -0.59 6.44 0.84
N LEU A 69 0.30 5.53 1.24
CA LEU A 69 -0.08 4.34 2.00
C LEU A 69 -0.67 4.69 3.37
N TYR A 70 -0.08 5.65 4.08
CA TYR A 70 -0.58 6.09 5.39
C TYR A 70 -1.98 6.72 5.30
N SER A 71 -2.30 7.41 4.20
CA SER A 71 -3.64 8.01 3.98
C SER A 71 -4.77 6.97 3.99
N LEU A 72 -4.45 5.70 3.75
CA LEU A 72 -5.41 4.59 3.71
C LEU A 72 -5.71 4.00 5.09
N LYS A 73 -5.02 4.42 6.15
CA LYS A 73 -5.11 3.83 7.50
C LYS A 73 -6.55 3.66 7.99
N GLY A 74 -7.40 4.67 7.79
CA GLY A 74 -8.81 4.64 8.21
C GLY A 74 -9.69 3.65 7.42
N GLN A 75 -9.19 3.13 6.30
CA GLN A 75 -9.86 2.16 5.45
C GLN A 75 -9.31 0.74 5.63
N VAL A 76 -8.41 0.52 6.61
CA VAL A 76 -7.71 -0.76 6.79
C VAL A 76 -7.67 -1.19 8.26
N VAL A 77 -7.36 -0.25 9.17
CA VAL A 77 -7.18 -0.58 10.59
C VAL A 77 -8.54 -0.74 11.29
N GLY A 78 -8.75 -1.91 11.90
CA GLY A 78 -9.90 -2.17 12.76
C GLY A 78 -11.28 -2.27 12.07
N ILE A 79 -11.32 -2.57 10.77
CA ILE A 79 -12.55 -2.58 9.95
C ILE A 79 -13.01 -3.96 9.45
#